data_AF-A0A949V6D2-F1
#
_entry.id   AF-A0A949V6D2-F1
#
_cell.length_a   1.000
_cell.length_b   1.000
_cell.length_c   1.000
_cell.angle_alpha   90.00
_cell.angle_beta   90.00
_cell.angle_gamma   90.00
#
_symmetry.space_group_name_H-M   'P 1'
#
loop_
_entity.id
_entity.type
_entity.pdbx_description
1 polymer ?
#
loop_
_entity_poly.entity_id
_entity_poly.type
_entity_poly.pdbx_seq_one_letter_code
_entity_poly.pdbx_strand_id
1 'polypeptide(L)'
;MCLLLCHEYKPSHAHLITDGPLLLDANTHARVRLRCVNWYGAHQEPLVPGGLELTTVAAIANLIADGVGANCVRIPLADQTVLSNGAAVNPRFMSGAFDGNAMDVLDLAVGALTSRGLMVILNSHASVPGWVGSNEERPQGLWHHANVSVADWVSALTL
;
A
#
# COMPACT_ATOMS: atom_id res chain seq x y z
N MET A 1 13.81 -2.81 37.49
CA MET A 1 14.20 -1.84 36.44
C MET A 1 14.62 -2.63 35.21
N CYS A 2 13.65 -3.04 34.39
CA CYS A 2 13.89 -3.81 33.17
C CYS A 2 13.98 -2.81 32.02
N LEU A 3 15.20 -2.49 31.60
CA LEU A 3 15.45 -1.77 30.36
C LEU A 3 15.10 -2.69 29.20
N LEU A 4 13.82 -2.69 28.81
CA LEU A 4 13.44 -3.03 27.44
C LEU A 4 14.04 -1.94 26.56
N LEU A 5 15.26 -2.19 26.08
CA LEU A 5 15.75 -1.58 24.87
C LEU A 5 14.76 -1.99 23.77
N CYS A 6 13.74 -1.15 23.53
CA CYS A 6 13.04 -1.09 22.26
C CYS A 6 14.08 -0.66 21.22
N HIS A 7 14.99 -1.55 20.87
CA HIS A 7 15.83 -1.37 19.70
C HIS A 7 14.86 -1.19 18.55
N GLU A 8 14.95 -0.05 17.85
CA GLU A 8 14.27 0.16 16.59
C GLU A 8 14.63 -1.00 15.67
N TYR A 9 13.73 -1.97 15.57
CA TYR A 9 13.84 -3.03 14.58
C TYR A 9 13.76 -2.35 13.21
N LYS A 10 14.90 -2.32 12.51
CA LYS A 10 14.99 -1.91 11.11
C LYS A 10 14.90 -3.17 10.25
N PRO A 11 13.92 -3.29 9.34
CA PRO A 11 13.77 -4.47 8.51
C PRO A 11 15.02 -4.75 7.70
N SER A 12 15.45 -6.00 7.62
CA SER A 12 16.66 -6.41 6.90
C SER A 12 16.47 -6.48 5.37
N HIS A 13 15.35 -5.97 4.84
CA HIS A 13 14.82 -6.24 3.49
C HIS A 13 14.47 -7.73 3.23
N ALA A 14 14.53 -8.59 4.26
CA ALA A 14 14.07 -9.98 4.18
C ALA A 14 12.54 -10.06 4.21
N HIS A 15 12.00 -11.14 3.64
CA HIS A 15 10.60 -11.49 3.81
C HIS A 15 10.30 -11.85 5.28
N LEU A 16 9.04 -11.72 5.69
CA LEU A 16 8.60 -12.13 7.02
C LEU A 16 8.16 -13.59 7.00
N ILE A 17 8.39 -14.30 8.10
CA ILE A 17 7.89 -15.65 8.35
C ILE A 17 7.02 -15.67 9.61
N THR A 18 6.29 -16.77 9.81
CA THR A 18 5.46 -16.98 10.99
C THR A 18 5.95 -18.15 11.83
N ASP A 19 5.90 -18.00 13.15
CA ASP A 19 6.04 -19.10 14.12
C ASP A 19 4.90 -19.01 15.12
N GLY A 20 3.92 -19.90 14.99
CA GLY A 20 2.64 -19.80 15.69
C GLY A 20 2.00 -18.41 15.48
N PRO A 21 1.70 -17.64 16.54
CA PRO A 21 1.11 -16.32 16.43
C PRO A 21 2.11 -15.18 16.17
N LEU A 22 3.40 -15.49 16.01
CA LEU A 22 4.47 -14.50 15.88
C LEU A 22 4.82 -14.24 14.42
N LEU A 23 5.03 -12.97 14.09
CA LEU A 23 5.75 -12.57 12.88
C LEU A 23 7.22 -12.40 13.21
N LEU A 24 8.09 -12.99 12.41
CA LEU A 24 9.55 -12.93 12.56
C LEU A 24 10.19 -12.43 11.27
N ASP A 25 11.31 -11.72 11.41
CA ASP A 25 12.22 -11.48 10.29
C ASP A 25 12.90 -12.80 9.90
N ALA A 26 12.88 -13.17 8.62
CA ALA A 26 13.39 -14.47 8.18
C ALA A 26 14.90 -14.65 8.39
N ASN A 27 15.68 -13.57 8.35
CA ASN A 27 17.14 -13.64 8.44
C ASN A 27 17.63 -13.66 9.89
N THR A 28 17.01 -12.83 10.74
CA THR A 28 17.44 -12.62 12.13
C THR A 28 16.61 -13.41 13.13
N HIS A 29 15.46 -13.94 12.73
CA HIS A 29 14.45 -14.54 13.59
C HIS A 29 13.93 -13.60 14.69
N ALA A 30 14.21 -12.29 14.57
CA ALA A 30 13.72 -11.31 15.52
C ALA A 30 12.20 -11.14 15.39
N ARG A 31 11.51 -11.03 16.52
CA ARG A 31 10.07 -10.79 16.53
C ARG A 31 9.74 -9.41 15.97
N VAL A 32 8.83 -9.39 15.00
CA VAL A 32 8.29 -8.18 14.38
C VAL A 32 6.90 -7.91 14.93
N ARG A 33 6.66 -6.68 15.39
CA ARG A 33 5.32 -6.17 15.70
C ARG A 33 4.98 -5.07 14.71
N LEU A 34 3.94 -5.29 13.91
CA LEU A 34 3.43 -4.32 12.95
C LEU A 34 2.76 -3.16 13.70
N ARG A 35 3.18 -1.94 13.39
CA ARG A 35 2.64 -0.67 13.84
C ARG A 35 2.38 0.16 12.58
N CYS A 36 1.30 -0.17 11.89
CA CYS A 36 1.05 0.38 10.57
C CYS A 36 0.13 1.58 10.60
N VAL A 37 0.28 2.44 9.58
CA VAL A 37 -0.75 3.37 9.14
C VAL A 37 -1.37 2.87 7.84
N ASN A 38 -2.53 3.40 7.47
CA ASN A 38 -3.11 3.21 6.14
C ASN A 38 -2.87 4.46 5.30
N TRP A 39 -2.41 4.27 4.06
CA TRP A 39 -2.32 5.35 3.08
C TRP A 39 -3.36 5.13 1.99
N TYR A 40 -4.55 5.70 2.21
CA TYR A 40 -5.71 5.59 1.32
C TYR A 40 -5.55 6.47 0.07
N GLY A 41 -6.36 6.18 -0.96
CA GLY A 41 -6.48 6.95 -2.20
C GLY A 41 -6.33 6.07 -3.45
N ALA A 42 -5.41 5.11 -3.43
CA ALA A 42 -5.11 4.29 -4.61
C ALA A 42 -6.21 3.27 -4.99
N HIS A 43 -7.25 3.13 -4.17
CA HIS A 43 -8.46 2.37 -4.46
C HIS A 43 -9.63 3.26 -4.93
N GLN A 44 -9.47 4.58 -4.91
CA GLN A 44 -10.46 5.54 -5.41
C GLN A 44 -10.20 5.81 -6.89
N GLU A 45 -11.10 6.55 -7.55
CA GLU A 45 -11.02 6.90 -8.98
C GLU A 45 -9.67 7.47 -9.45
N PRO A 46 -8.88 8.20 -8.64
CA PRO A 46 -7.55 8.66 -9.03
C PRO A 46 -6.53 7.54 -9.26
N LEU A 47 -6.76 6.34 -8.71
CA LEU A 47 -5.83 5.20 -8.69
C LEU A 47 -4.45 5.50 -8.07
N VAL A 48 -4.30 6.65 -7.41
CA VAL A 48 -3.05 7.08 -6.76
C VAL A 48 -3.26 7.30 -5.27
N PRO A 49 -2.25 7.05 -4.41
CA PRO A 49 -2.33 7.41 -3.01
C PRO A 49 -2.64 8.91 -2.84
N GLY A 50 -3.52 9.23 -1.89
CA GLY A 50 -3.97 10.61 -1.70
C GLY A 50 -2.86 11.52 -1.14
N GLY A 51 -2.98 12.82 -1.41
CA GLY A 51 -2.06 13.86 -0.95
C GLY A 51 -0.88 14.10 -1.88
N LEU A 52 -0.71 13.28 -2.92
CA LEU A 52 0.35 13.46 -3.91
C LEU A 52 0.16 14.70 -4.79
N GLU A 53 -1.03 15.29 -4.82
CA GLU A 53 -1.30 16.60 -5.41
C GLU A 53 -0.74 17.77 -4.58
N LEU A 54 -0.49 17.55 -3.29
CA LEU A 54 -0.03 18.56 -2.34
C LEU A 54 1.45 18.42 -2.00
N THR A 55 2.01 17.21 -2.08
CA THR A 55 3.37 16.94 -1.65
C THR A 55 3.95 15.70 -2.32
N THR A 56 5.24 15.42 -2.09
CA THR A 56 5.95 14.30 -2.72
C THR A 56 5.79 13.00 -1.92
N VAL A 57 5.97 11.86 -2.60
CA VAL A 57 6.03 10.54 -1.96
C VAL A 57 7.09 10.48 -0.85
N ALA A 58 8.23 11.14 -1.05
CA ALA A 58 9.32 11.19 -0.08
C ALA A 58 8.93 11.97 1.18
N ALA A 59 8.23 13.10 1.04
CA ALA A 59 7.76 13.89 2.17
C ALA A 59 6.76 13.10 3.03
N ILE A 60 5.84 12.36 2.40
CA ILE A 60 4.88 11.51 3.12
C ILE A 60 5.60 10.33 3.78
N ALA A 61 6.52 9.66 3.09
CA ALA A 61 7.31 8.57 3.68
C ALA A 61 8.11 9.03 4.92
N ASN A 62 8.72 10.23 4.85
CA ASN A 62 9.42 10.84 5.99
C ASN A 62 8.47 11.14 7.15
N LEU A 63 7.28 11.70 6.86
CA LEU A 63 6.27 11.97 7.88
C LEU A 63 5.81 10.69 8.58
N ILE A 64 5.59 9.61 7.83
CA ILE A 64 5.15 8.32 8.38
C ILE A 64 6.26 7.69 9.24
N ALA A 65 7.50 7.67 8.75
CA ALA A 65 8.62 7.08 9.46
C ALA A 65 9.00 7.89 10.71
N ASP A 66 9.24 9.19 10.56
CA ASP A 66 9.85 10.01 11.60
C ASP A 66 8.81 10.75 12.44
N GLY A 67 7.75 11.24 11.80
CA GLY A 67 6.69 11.99 12.49
C GLY A 67 5.74 11.08 13.26
N VAL A 68 5.26 10.01 12.62
CA VAL A 68 4.32 9.05 13.24
C VAL A 68 5.07 7.94 13.99
N GLY A 69 6.26 7.53 13.55
CA GLY A 69 6.98 6.40 14.14
C GLY A 69 6.41 5.03 13.76
N ALA A 70 5.69 4.96 12.64
CA ALA A 70 5.19 3.69 12.10
C ALA A 70 6.34 2.86 11.53
N ASN A 71 6.18 1.53 11.49
CA ASN A 71 7.15 0.63 10.83
C ASN A 71 6.57 -0.08 9.60
N CYS A 72 5.32 0.21 9.27
CA CYS A 72 4.66 -0.32 8.08
C CYS A 72 3.56 0.60 7.57
N VAL A 73 3.22 0.42 6.30
CA VAL A 73 2.11 1.09 5.64
C VAL A 73 1.26 0.05 4.93
N ARG A 74 -0.05 0.06 5.18
CA ARG A 74 -1.03 -0.62 4.34
C ARG A 74 -1.46 0.34 3.23
N ILE A 75 -1.36 -0.09 1.98
CA ILE A 75 -1.81 0.67 0.81
C ILE A 75 -3.04 -0.05 0.24
N PRO A 76 -4.26 0.50 0.45
CA PRO A 76 -5.48 0.01 -0.17
C PRO A 76 -5.51 0.39 -1.66
N LEU A 77 -5.54 -0.63 -2.52
CA LEU A 77 -5.57 -0.55 -3.97
C LEU A 77 -6.91 -1.02 -4.52
N ALA A 78 -7.29 -0.49 -5.68
CA ALA A 78 -8.28 -1.16 -6.51
C ALA A 78 -7.55 -2.22 -7.35
N ASP A 79 -8.15 -3.38 -7.57
CA ASP A 79 -7.60 -4.39 -8.51
C ASP A 79 -7.42 -3.76 -9.91
N GLN A 80 -8.31 -2.83 -10.26
CA GLN A 80 -8.20 -2.01 -11.45
C GLN A 80 -6.86 -1.28 -11.58
N THR A 81 -6.19 -0.88 -10.49
CA THR A 81 -4.84 -0.28 -10.55
C THR A 81 -3.87 -1.19 -11.31
N VAL A 82 -3.97 -2.50 -11.10
CA VAL A 82 -3.17 -3.53 -11.78
C VAL A 82 -3.74 -3.83 -13.17
N LEU A 83 -5.06 -3.97 -13.29
CA LEU A 83 -5.71 -4.37 -14.54
C LEU A 83 -5.69 -3.28 -15.64
N SER A 84 -5.65 -2.00 -15.26
CA SER A 84 -5.47 -0.87 -16.20
C SER A 84 -4.02 -0.39 -16.25
N ASN A 85 -3.04 -1.29 -16.08
CA ASN A 85 -1.63 -0.96 -16.22
C ASN A 85 -1.39 -0.22 -17.56
N GLY A 86 -0.72 0.93 -17.49
CA GLY A 86 -0.46 1.81 -18.64
C GLY A 86 -1.44 2.97 -18.84
N ALA A 87 -2.57 3.04 -18.10
CA ALA A 87 -3.43 4.23 -18.14
C ALA A 87 -2.76 5.42 -17.43
N ALA A 88 -2.60 6.53 -18.15
CA ALA A 88 -1.95 7.73 -17.62
C ALA A 88 -2.70 8.30 -16.39
N VAL A 89 -1.95 8.65 -15.36
CA VAL A 89 -2.48 9.34 -14.18
C VAL A 89 -2.92 10.74 -14.58
N ASN A 90 -4.06 11.19 -14.05
CA ASN A 90 -4.49 12.57 -14.23
C ASN A 90 -3.49 13.51 -13.50
N PRO A 91 -2.82 14.44 -14.20
CA PRO A 91 -1.78 15.29 -13.60
C PRO A 91 -2.24 16.12 -12.40
N ARG A 92 -3.56 16.37 -12.24
CA ARG A 92 -4.09 17.09 -11.07
C ARG A 92 -3.86 16.38 -9.74
N PHE A 93 -3.55 15.07 -9.77
CA PHE A 93 -3.30 14.26 -8.58
C PHE A 93 -1.81 14.11 -8.24
N MET A 94 -0.94 14.85 -8.93
CA MET A 94 0.50 14.80 -8.75
C MET A 94 1.05 16.22 -8.51
N SER A 95 1.99 16.35 -7.58
CA SER A 95 2.63 17.61 -7.23
C SER A 95 3.70 17.90 -8.29
N GLY A 96 3.27 18.47 -9.42
CA GLY A 96 4.14 18.81 -10.54
C GLY A 96 3.94 17.92 -11.76
N ALA A 97 4.78 18.12 -12.78
CA ALA A 97 4.71 17.37 -14.01
C ALA A 97 5.07 15.89 -13.75
N PHE A 98 4.14 15.01 -14.08
CA PHE A 98 4.31 13.56 -14.01
C PHE A 98 3.72 12.95 -15.28
N ASP A 99 4.53 12.14 -15.96
CA ASP A 99 4.14 11.44 -17.19
C ASP A 99 4.35 9.95 -16.96
N GLY A 100 3.30 9.30 -16.46
CA GLY A 100 3.32 7.91 -16.03
C GLY A 100 1.92 7.40 -15.67
N ASN A 101 1.85 6.13 -15.32
CA ASN A 101 0.62 5.43 -14.99
C ASN A 101 0.50 5.13 -13.47
N ALA A 102 -0.62 4.56 -13.05
CA ALA A 102 -0.89 4.30 -11.63
C ALA A 102 0.09 3.29 -10.99
N MET A 103 0.61 2.33 -11.78
CA MET A 103 1.63 1.39 -11.32
C MET A 103 2.98 2.10 -11.10
N ASP A 104 3.34 3.05 -11.97
CA ASP A 104 4.56 3.86 -11.76
C ASP A 104 4.48 4.67 -10.46
N VAL A 105 3.29 5.20 -10.13
CA VAL A 105 3.06 5.90 -8.86
C VAL A 105 3.13 4.94 -7.66
N LEU A 106 2.59 3.72 -7.80
CA LEU A 106 2.70 2.69 -6.76
C LEU A 106 4.17 2.34 -6.51
N ASP A 107 4.97 2.14 -7.56
CA ASP A 107 6.41 1.87 -7.46
C ASP A 107 7.16 3.02 -6.77
N LEU A 108 6.85 4.27 -7.11
CA LEU A 108 7.40 5.45 -6.44
C LEU A 108 7.03 5.50 -4.96
N ALA A 109 5.78 5.19 -4.62
CA ALA A 109 5.31 5.16 -3.24
C ALA A 109 5.99 4.03 -2.45
N VAL A 110 6.00 2.80 -2.98
CA VAL A 110 6.66 1.64 -2.37
C VAL A 110 8.15 1.93 -2.18
N GLY A 111 8.84 2.39 -3.23
CA GLY A 111 10.26 2.71 -3.18
C GLY A 111 10.60 3.79 -2.15
N ALA A 112 9.79 4.85 -2.06
CA ALA A 112 9.96 5.88 -1.04
C ALA A 112 9.79 5.31 0.38
N LEU A 113 8.76 4.50 0.62
CA LEU A 113 8.50 3.87 1.91
C LEU A 113 9.63 2.91 2.31
N THR A 114 10.04 2.02 1.40
CA THR A 114 11.09 1.03 1.68
C THR A 114 12.45 1.68 1.85
N SER A 115 12.75 2.78 1.16
CA SER A 115 13.99 3.55 1.37
C SER A 115 14.11 4.11 2.79
N ARG A 116 12.97 4.30 3.47
CA ARG A 116 12.87 4.72 4.88
C ARG A 116 12.80 3.54 5.86
N GLY A 117 12.93 2.31 5.37
CA GLY A 117 12.84 1.09 6.19
C GLY A 117 11.41 0.73 6.61
N LEU A 118 10.39 1.29 5.95
CA LEU A 118 8.99 0.92 6.19
C LEU A 118 8.64 -0.34 5.40
N MET A 119 7.96 -1.29 6.05
CA MET A 119 7.36 -2.44 5.36
C MET A 119 6.06 -2.01 4.67
N VAL A 120 5.74 -2.61 3.52
CA VAL A 120 4.51 -2.30 2.79
C VAL A 120 3.60 -3.52 2.75
N ILE A 121 2.32 -3.31 3.06
CA ILE A 121 1.25 -4.29 2.92
C ILE A 121 0.35 -3.80 1.78
N LEU A 122 0.47 -4.43 0.62
CA LEU A 122 -0.46 -4.20 -0.46
C LEU A 122 -1.80 -4.85 -0.11
N ASN A 123 -2.87 -4.10 -0.28
CA ASN A 123 -4.22 -4.58 0.00
C ASN A 123 -5.09 -4.38 -1.24
N SER A 124 -5.41 -5.48 -1.92
CA SER A 124 -6.59 -5.55 -2.79
C SER A 124 -7.82 -5.19 -1.94
N HIS A 125 -8.31 -3.96 -2.12
CA HIS A 125 -9.32 -3.34 -1.27
C HIS A 125 -10.70 -3.35 -1.92
N ALA A 126 -10.73 -3.18 -3.23
CA ALA A 126 -11.93 -3.17 -4.07
C ALA A 126 -11.55 -3.65 -5.47
N SER A 127 -12.49 -4.20 -6.23
CA SER A 127 -12.19 -4.64 -7.60
C SER A 127 -12.15 -3.49 -8.59
N VAL A 128 -13.13 -2.59 -8.52
CA VAL A 128 -13.13 -1.33 -9.29
C VAL A 128 -12.93 -0.11 -8.37
N PRO A 129 -12.49 1.04 -8.91
CA PRO A 129 -12.23 2.23 -8.11
C PRO A 129 -13.49 2.76 -7.44
N GLY A 130 -13.37 3.19 -6.17
CA GLY A 130 -14.45 3.80 -5.41
C GLY A 130 -14.39 3.45 -3.92
N TRP A 131 -15.35 3.99 -3.16
CA TRP A 131 -15.55 3.61 -1.77
C TRP A 131 -16.12 2.18 -1.66
N VAL A 132 -15.88 1.53 -0.50
CA VAL A 132 -16.44 0.21 -0.15
C VAL A 132 -17.17 0.27 1.20
N GLY A 133 -18.44 -0.17 1.26
CA GLY A 133 -19.31 0.01 2.42
C GLY A 133 -20.81 -0.32 2.22
N SER A 134 -21.59 -0.35 3.31
CA SER A 134 -23.00 -0.71 3.29
C SER A 134 -23.83 0.35 2.55
N ASN A 135 -24.55 -0.08 1.51
CA ASN A 135 -25.45 0.70 0.63
C ASN A 135 -24.86 1.16 -0.72
N GLU A 136 -23.82 0.50 -1.23
CA GLU A 136 -23.26 0.86 -2.52
C GLU A 136 -24.08 0.35 -3.71
N GLU A 137 -24.20 1.21 -4.72
CA GLU A 137 -24.76 0.87 -6.04
C GLU A 137 -23.92 -0.21 -6.77
N ARG A 138 -22.65 -0.41 -6.35
CA ARG A 138 -21.74 -1.42 -6.89
C ARG A 138 -21.31 -2.39 -5.80
N PRO A 139 -21.91 -3.59 -5.70
CA PRO A 139 -21.51 -4.57 -4.70
C PRO A 139 -20.07 -5.06 -4.97
N GLN A 140 -19.15 -4.72 -4.06
CA GLN A 140 -17.72 -5.06 -4.15
C GLN A 140 -17.26 -6.03 -3.05
N GLY A 141 -18.22 -6.63 -2.33
CA GLY A 141 -17.95 -7.61 -1.27
C GLY A 141 -17.65 -9.02 -1.76
N LEU A 142 -17.75 -9.28 -3.07
CA LEU A 142 -17.42 -10.56 -3.69
C LEU A 142 -16.24 -10.37 -4.64
N TRP A 143 -15.47 -11.44 -4.85
CA TRP A 143 -14.38 -11.53 -5.82
C TRP A 143 -14.85 -11.53 -7.29
N HIS A 144 -16.14 -11.29 -7.54
CA HIS A 144 -16.72 -11.12 -8.87
C HIS A 144 -18.01 -10.30 -8.80
N HIS A 145 -18.34 -9.64 -9.91
CA HIS A 145 -19.64 -9.01 -10.16
C HIS A 145 -19.83 -8.84 -11.68
N ALA A 146 -20.88 -8.14 -12.12
CA ALA A 146 -21.22 -8.05 -13.54
C ALA A 146 -20.07 -7.57 -14.46
N ASN A 147 -19.12 -6.78 -13.94
CA ASN A 147 -18.03 -6.17 -14.70
C ASN A 147 -16.64 -6.70 -14.33
N VAL A 148 -16.53 -7.62 -13.36
CA VAL A 148 -15.25 -8.20 -12.93
C VAL A 148 -15.45 -9.70 -12.72
N SER A 149 -14.69 -10.51 -13.44
CA SER A 149 -14.70 -11.95 -13.27
C SER A 149 -13.72 -12.41 -12.18
N VAL A 150 -13.88 -13.66 -11.72
CA VAL A 150 -12.89 -14.28 -10.81
C VAL A 150 -11.50 -14.32 -11.44
N ALA A 151 -11.41 -14.52 -12.76
CA ALA A 151 -10.13 -14.56 -13.46
C ALA A 151 -9.44 -13.18 -13.45
N ASP A 152 -10.21 -12.10 -13.63
CA ASP A 152 -9.69 -10.73 -13.53
C ASP A 152 -9.18 -10.45 -12.10
N TRP A 153 -9.97 -10.83 -11.09
CA TRP A 153 -9.57 -10.71 -9.69
C TRP A 153 -8.27 -11.48 -9.39
N VAL A 154 -8.16 -12.74 -9.82
CA VAL A 154 -6.91 -13.52 -9.66
C VAL A 154 -5.74 -12.87 -10.41
N SER A 155 -5.97 -12.40 -11.64
CA SER A 155 -4.93 -11.74 -12.43
C SER A 155 -4.41 -10.46 -11.78
N ALA A 156 -5.24 -9.74 -11.02
CA ALA A 156 -4.83 -8.55 -10.29
C ALA A 156 -3.95 -8.86 -9.07
N LEU A 157 -3.98 -10.10 -8.56
CA LEU A 157 -3.17 -10.53 -7.42
C LEU A 157 -1.77 -11.01 -7.81
N THR A 158 -1.50 -11.20 -9.09
CA THR A 158 -0.23 -11.74 -9.61
C THR A 158 0.71 -10.66 -10.13
N LEU A 159 0.77 -9.51 -9.43
CA LEU A 159 1.69 -8.39 -9.66
C LEU A 159 3.10 -8.81 -10.14
#